data_AF-A0A831QPY7-F1
#
_entry.id   AF-A0A831QPY7-F1
#
_cell.length_a   1.000
_cell.length_b   1.000
_cell.length_c   1.000
_cell.angle_alpha   90.00
_cell.angle_beta   90.00
_cell.angle_gamma   90.00
#
_symmetry.space_group_name_H-M   'P 1'
#
loop_
_entity.id
_entity.type
_entity.pdbx_description
1 polymer ?
#
loop_
_entity_poly.entity_id
_entity_poly.type
_entity_poly.pdbx_seq_one_letter_code
_entity_poly.pdbx_strand_id
1 'polypeptide(L)'
;MEILNKKERTNSFLLFLLMFVITVGILFSAFFFSYKLPWKENAMLRTENQKIRYEFLFQKKFIKNLEQVDNLIDSLENTREGYFFLEQSINAELINIKCDIPKDSLDDKSMYENLVLTYKKLMDAKRDLKQVENAKKEIDDLSEQLNESEKEIGQLEKALELSRRLRN
;
A
#
# COMPACT_ATOMS: atom_id res chain seq x y z
N MET A 1 -81.57 -27.99 39.59
CA MET A 1 -80.90 -28.64 38.44
C MET A 1 -79.42 -28.67 38.73
N GLU A 2 -78.91 -29.78 39.25
CA GLU A 2 -77.46 -29.96 39.41
C GLU A 2 -76.83 -30.02 38.04
N ILE A 3 -75.80 -29.21 37.84
CA ILE A 3 -75.10 -29.08 36.57
C ILE A 3 -74.28 -30.36 36.39
N LEU A 4 -74.89 -31.36 35.77
CA LEU A 4 -74.19 -32.54 35.25
C LEU A 4 -73.09 -32.00 34.34
N ASN A 5 -71.85 -32.41 34.61
CA ASN A 5 -70.65 -32.12 33.81
C ASN A 5 -69.80 -30.86 34.14
N LYS A 6 -69.71 -30.48 35.42
CA LYS A 6 -68.73 -29.46 35.89
C LYS A 6 -67.27 -29.79 35.54
N LYS A 7 -66.88 -31.08 35.57
CA LYS A 7 -65.50 -31.54 35.40
C LYS A 7 -65.00 -31.42 33.95
N GLU A 8 -65.83 -31.77 32.97
CA GLU A 8 -65.49 -31.56 31.56
C GLU A 8 -65.41 -30.09 31.22
N ARG A 9 -66.32 -29.26 31.75
CA ARG A 9 -66.27 -27.80 31.54
C ARG A 9 -65.00 -27.17 32.08
N THR A 10 -64.52 -27.58 33.27
CA THR A 10 -63.25 -27.09 33.82
C THR A 10 -62.06 -27.58 33.02
N ASN A 11 -62.09 -28.81 32.49
CA ASN A 11 -61.02 -29.36 31.67
C ASN A 11 -60.92 -28.63 30.32
N SER A 12 -62.05 -28.41 29.64
CA SER A 12 -62.10 -27.63 28.40
C SER A 12 -61.66 -26.18 28.61
N PHE A 13 -62.03 -25.56 29.74
CA PHE A 13 -61.57 -24.22 30.09
C PHE A 13 -60.06 -24.17 30.36
N LEU A 14 -59.51 -25.18 31.06
CA LEU A 14 -58.07 -25.26 31.33
C LEU A 14 -57.28 -25.50 30.03
N LEU A 15 -57.79 -26.35 29.14
CA LEU A 15 -57.21 -26.59 27.82
C LEU A 15 -57.26 -25.32 26.95
N PHE A 16 -58.36 -24.58 26.97
CA PHE A 16 -58.49 -23.29 26.32
C PHE A 16 -57.50 -22.26 26.87
N LEU A 17 -57.39 -22.15 28.21
CA LEU A 17 -56.44 -21.24 28.86
C LEU A 17 -54.99 -21.59 28.50
N LEU A 18 -54.66 -22.88 28.48
CA LEU A 18 -53.33 -23.36 28.06
C LEU A 18 -53.04 -22.99 26.60
N MET A 19 -53.97 -23.26 25.69
CA MET A 19 -53.82 -22.89 24.27
C MET A 19 -53.75 -21.37 24.07
N PHE A 20 -54.47 -20.60 24.88
CA PHE A 20 -54.42 -19.14 24.86
C PHE A 20 -53.04 -18.62 25.31
N VAL A 21 -52.50 -19.15 26.41
CA VAL A 21 -51.15 -18.77 26.88
C VAL A 21 -50.08 -19.13 25.85
N ILE A 22 -50.19 -20.30 25.22
CA ILE A 22 -49.26 -20.75 24.17
C ILE A 22 -49.32 -19.81 22.96
N THR A 23 -50.51 -19.49 22.46
CA THR A 23 -50.66 -18.62 21.28
C THR A 23 -50.19 -17.19 21.55
N VAL A 24 -50.49 -16.64 22.73
CA VAL A 24 -49.97 -15.35 23.18
C VAL A 24 -48.44 -15.38 23.31
N GLY A 25 -47.87 -16.44 23.89
CA GLY A 25 -46.43 -16.62 24.01
C GLY A 25 -45.71 -16.65 22.64
N ILE A 26 -46.28 -17.36 21.66
CA ILE A 26 -45.77 -17.41 20.29
C ILE A 26 -45.84 -16.01 19.64
N LEU A 27 -46.95 -15.29 19.80
CA LEU A 27 -47.10 -13.92 19.26
C LEU A 27 -46.06 -12.96 19.85
N PHE A 28 -45.87 -12.98 21.18
CA PHE A 28 -44.87 -12.13 21.84
C PHE A 28 -43.44 -12.50 21.42
N SER A 29 -43.13 -13.79 21.29
CA SER A 29 -41.83 -14.23 20.78
C SER A 29 -41.60 -13.74 19.36
N ALA A 30 -42.57 -13.92 18.46
CA ALA A 30 -42.49 -13.44 17.08
C ALA A 30 -42.27 -11.93 17.00
N PHE A 31 -43.00 -11.15 17.81
CA PHE A 31 -42.83 -9.70 17.90
C PHE A 31 -41.45 -9.31 18.43
N PHE A 32 -40.96 -9.99 19.48
CA PHE A 32 -39.65 -9.74 20.07
C PHE A 32 -38.51 -10.04 19.08
N PHE A 33 -38.57 -11.16 18.37
CA PHE A 33 -37.61 -11.49 17.31
C PHE A 33 -37.67 -10.47 16.17
N SER A 34 -38.87 -10.07 15.75
CA SER A 34 -39.07 -9.07 14.69
C SER A 34 -38.47 -7.70 15.04
N TYR A 35 -38.45 -7.30 16.32
CA TYR A 35 -37.86 -6.03 16.75
C TYR A 35 -36.36 -6.10 17.05
N LYS A 36 -35.89 -7.19 17.67
CA LYS A 36 -34.49 -7.31 18.14
C LYS A 36 -33.51 -7.67 17.01
N LEU A 37 -33.96 -8.42 16.01
CA LEU A 37 -33.17 -8.80 14.84
C LEU A 37 -32.69 -7.60 14.02
N PRO A 38 -33.54 -6.63 13.62
CA PRO A 38 -33.09 -5.46 12.85
C PRO A 38 -32.15 -4.56 13.65
N TRP A 39 -32.24 -4.53 14.99
CA TRP A 39 -31.29 -3.75 15.82
C TRP A 39 -29.89 -4.38 15.81
N LYS A 40 -29.80 -5.70 15.92
CA LYS A 40 -28.51 -6.40 15.89
C LYS A 40 -27.87 -6.33 14.52
N GLU A 41 -28.66 -6.50 13.45
CA GLU A 41 -28.20 -6.35 12.07
C GLU A 41 -27.70 -4.93 11.80
N ASN A 42 -28.45 -3.90 12.21
CA ASN A 42 -28.00 -2.51 12.07
C ASN A 42 -26.73 -2.21 12.86
N ALA A 43 -26.56 -2.78 14.06
CA ALA A 43 -25.34 -2.62 14.84
C ALA A 43 -24.14 -3.28 14.16
N MET A 44 -24.33 -4.50 13.62
CA MET A 44 -23.30 -5.20 12.83
C MET A 44 -22.93 -4.43 11.57
N LEU A 45 -23.93 -4.00 10.78
CA LEU A 45 -23.73 -3.20 9.56
C LEU A 45 -23.04 -1.86 9.86
N ARG A 46 -23.34 -1.21 10.98
CA ARG A 46 -22.62 0.00 11.41
C ARG A 46 -21.15 -0.27 11.72
N THR A 47 -20.87 -1.39 12.36
CA THR A 47 -19.50 -1.79 12.73
C THR A 47 -18.69 -2.10 11.47
N GLU A 48 -19.28 -2.84 10.54
CA GLU A 48 -18.67 -3.16 9.25
C GLU A 48 -18.44 -1.90 8.40
N ASN A 49 -19.42 -0.98 8.33
CA ASN A 49 -19.24 0.31 7.68
C ASN A 49 -18.11 1.14 8.30
N GLN A 50 -17.93 1.09 9.62
CA GLN A 50 -16.82 1.77 10.27
C GLN A 50 -15.47 1.15 9.89
N LYS A 51 -15.37 -0.18 9.82
CA LYS A 51 -14.16 -0.88 9.35
C LYS A 51 -13.81 -0.48 7.92
N ILE A 52 -14.79 -0.55 7.00
CA ILE A 52 -14.60 -0.17 5.59
C ILE A 52 -14.18 1.30 5.46
N ARG A 53 -14.82 2.21 6.21
CA ARG A 53 -14.43 3.63 6.20
C ARG A 53 -13.02 3.85 6.70
N TYR A 54 -12.60 3.12 7.74
CA TYR A 54 -11.23 3.17 8.24
C TYR A 54 -10.23 2.68 7.19
N GLU A 55 -10.49 1.53 6.57
CA GLU A 55 -9.66 0.96 5.50
C GLU A 55 -9.54 1.93 4.32
N PHE A 56 -10.64 2.53 3.88
CA PHE A 56 -10.64 3.49 2.77
C PHE A 56 -9.82 4.75 3.10
N LEU A 57 -9.96 5.30 4.31
CA LEU A 57 -9.18 6.46 4.75
C LEU A 57 -7.70 6.13 4.85
N PHE A 58 -7.36 4.95 5.38
CA PHE A 58 -5.99 4.47 5.43
C PHE A 58 -5.41 4.33 4.02
N GLN A 59 -6.12 3.64 3.12
CA GLN A 59 -5.69 3.45 1.73
C GLN A 59 -5.46 4.79 1.03
N LYS A 60 -6.36 5.76 1.19
CA LYS A 60 -6.20 7.10 0.62
C LYS A 60 -4.96 7.82 1.16
N LYS A 61 -4.69 7.72 2.47
CA LYS A 61 -3.47 8.28 3.08
C LYS A 61 -2.22 7.58 2.53
N PHE A 62 -2.25 6.25 2.47
CA PHE A 62 -1.14 5.43 1.99
C PHE A 62 -0.78 5.76 0.54
N ILE A 63 -1.77 5.84 -0.36
CA ILE A 63 -1.55 6.20 -1.77
C ILE A 63 -0.94 7.59 -1.88
N LYS A 64 -1.47 8.58 -1.13
CA LYS A 64 -0.94 9.94 -1.14
C LYS A 64 0.53 9.99 -0.69
N ASN A 65 0.90 9.22 0.32
CA ASN A 65 2.29 9.15 0.78
C ASN A 65 3.19 8.49 -0.28
N LEU A 66 2.70 7.44 -0.97
CA LEU A 66 3.44 6.84 -2.08
C LEU A 66 3.59 7.80 -3.27
N GLU A 67 2.58 8.59 -3.62
CA GLU A 67 2.71 9.64 -4.65
C GLU A 67 3.79 10.66 -4.29
N GLN A 68 3.95 11.01 -3.01
CA GLN A 68 5.05 11.88 -2.58
C GLN A 68 6.40 11.22 -2.78
N VAL A 69 6.53 9.93 -2.46
CA VAL A 69 7.74 9.16 -2.74
C VAL A 69 8.03 9.08 -4.24
N ASP A 70 7.01 8.88 -5.07
CA ASP A 70 7.14 8.85 -6.53
C ASP A 70 7.72 10.16 -7.08
N ASN A 71 7.17 11.30 -6.64
CA ASN A 71 7.68 12.62 -7.01
C ASN A 71 9.14 12.84 -6.59
N LEU A 72 9.55 12.31 -5.43
CA LEU A 72 10.94 12.36 -4.98
C LEU A 72 11.85 11.47 -5.85
N ILE A 73 11.37 10.28 -6.23
CA ILE A 73 12.09 9.37 -7.14
C ILE A 73 12.23 9.99 -8.54
N ASP A 74 11.23 10.72 -9.03
CA ASP A 74 11.33 11.46 -10.29
C ASP A 74 12.29 12.64 -10.20
N SER A 75 12.36 13.29 -9.04
CA SER A 75 13.34 14.35 -8.79
C SER A 75 14.79 13.84 -8.78
N LEU A 76 15.01 12.55 -8.49
CA LEU A 76 16.34 11.91 -8.55
C LEU A 76 16.94 11.96 -9.96
N GLU A 77 16.10 11.90 -10.99
CA GLU A 77 16.53 11.88 -12.39
C GLU A 77 17.10 13.23 -12.84
N ASN A 78 16.46 14.32 -12.40
CA ASN A 78 16.79 15.70 -12.75
C ASN A 78 17.94 16.29 -11.95
N THR A 79 18.34 15.66 -10.85
CA THR A 79 19.34 16.22 -9.94
C THR A 79 20.76 15.80 -10.37
N ARG A 80 21.61 16.78 -10.71
CA ARG A 80 23.04 16.54 -11.02
C ARG A 80 23.91 16.38 -9.77
N GLU A 81 23.61 17.12 -8.69
CA GLU A 81 24.38 17.15 -7.44
C GLU A 81 23.44 17.05 -6.23
N GLY A 82 23.80 16.26 -5.22
CA GLY A 82 22.99 16.09 -4.00
C GLY A 82 22.00 14.92 -4.01
N TYR A 83 22.13 13.97 -4.94
CA TYR A 83 21.26 12.79 -5.02
C TYR A 83 21.21 11.96 -3.73
N PHE A 84 22.29 11.95 -2.93
CA PHE A 84 22.37 11.22 -1.66
C PHE A 84 21.37 11.72 -0.62
N PHE A 85 21.11 13.04 -0.57
CA PHE A 85 20.13 13.61 0.36
C PHE A 85 18.70 13.24 -0.04
N LEU A 86 18.40 13.25 -1.34
CA LEU A 86 17.13 12.76 -1.88
C LEU A 86 16.96 11.27 -1.60
N GLU A 87 18.02 10.48 -1.77
CA GLU A 87 18.03 9.05 -1.48
C GLU A 87 17.69 8.76 -0.01
N GLN A 88 18.33 9.49 0.92
CA GLN A 88 18.05 9.35 2.34
C GLN A 88 16.61 9.76 2.69
N SER A 89 16.11 10.83 2.07
CA SER A 89 14.74 11.32 2.26
C SER A 89 13.71 10.30 1.77
N ILE A 90 13.92 9.71 0.59
CA ILE A 90 13.05 8.66 0.03
C ILE A 90 13.04 7.43 0.95
N ASN A 91 14.21 6.99 1.40
CA ASN A 91 14.32 5.86 2.32
C ASN A 91 13.60 6.11 3.65
N ALA A 92 13.75 7.30 4.22
CA ALA A 92 13.06 7.69 5.45
C ALA A 92 11.53 7.65 5.27
N GLU A 93 11.03 8.19 4.15
CA GLU A 93 9.60 8.21 3.85
C GLU A 93 9.05 6.79 3.63
N LEU A 94 9.77 5.93 2.91
CA LEU A 94 9.40 4.51 2.74
C LEU A 94 9.36 3.75 4.07
N ILE A 95 10.30 4.04 5.00
CA ILE A 95 10.29 3.47 6.35
C ILE A 95 9.08 3.96 7.13
N ASN A 96 8.77 5.26 7.08
CA ASN A 96 7.60 5.84 7.74
C ASN A 96 6.31 5.19 7.23
N ILE A 97 6.15 5.07 5.90
CA ILE A 97 5.00 4.40 5.28
C ILE A 97 4.89 2.95 5.77
N LYS A 98 6.02 2.22 5.84
CA LYS A 98 6.04 0.84 6.32
C LYS A 98 5.64 0.73 7.80
N CYS A 99 6.11 1.65 8.64
CA CYS A 99 5.77 1.69 10.06
C CYS A 99 4.31 2.06 10.31
N ASP A 100 3.73 2.89 9.44
CA ASP A 100 2.33 3.32 9.49
C ASP A 100 1.35 2.18 9.16
N ILE A 101 1.78 1.07 8.54
CA ILE A 101 0.92 -0.08 8.21
C ILE A 101 0.46 -0.79 9.50
N PRO A 102 -0.86 -0.80 9.81
CA PRO A 102 -1.42 -1.54 10.93
C PRO A 102 -1.02 -3.02 10.92
N LYS A 103 -0.57 -3.55 12.06
CA LYS A 103 -0.12 -4.94 12.19
C LYS A 103 -1.27 -5.95 12.20
N ASP A 104 -2.42 -5.58 12.77
CA ASP A 104 -3.49 -6.52 13.14
C ASP A 104 -4.85 -6.23 12.48
N SER A 105 -4.96 -5.19 11.63
CA SER A 105 -6.26 -4.64 11.21
C SER A 105 -6.50 -4.56 9.69
N LEU A 106 -5.51 -4.90 8.86
CA LEU A 106 -5.66 -4.86 7.40
C LEU A 106 -5.62 -6.26 6.82
N ASP A 107 -6.69 -6.64 6.12
CA ASP A 107 -6.78 -7.92 5.42
C ASP A 107 -5.68 -8.05 4.35
N ASP A 108 -5.27 -6.94 3.72
CA ASP A 108 -4.29 -6.90 2.63
C ASP A 108 -2.92 -6.31 3.02
N LYS A 109 -2.43 -6.59 4.23
CA LYS A 109 -1.09 -6.13 4.68
C LYS A 109 0.02 -6.45 3.67
N SER A 110 -0.02 -7.64 3.07
CA SER A 110 0.96 -8.07 2.07
C SER A 110 0.96 -7.17 0.83
N MET A 111 -0.19 -6.63 0.43
CA MET A 111 -0.30 -5.69 -0.69
C MET A 111 0.47 -4.40 -0.38
N TYR A 112 0.25 -3.81 0.79
CA TYR A 112 0.93 -2.58 1.21
C TYR A 112 2.45 -2.78 1.32
N GLU A 113 2.89 -3.90 1.92
CA GLU A 113 4.32 -4.23 2.02
C GLU A 113 4.97 -4.45 0.65
N ASN A 114 4.27 -5.12 -0.27
CA ASN A 114 4.74 -5.33 -1.64
C ASN A 114 4.85 -4.03 -2.43
N LEU A 115 3.92 -3.08 -2.23
CA LEU A 115 3.99 -1.77 -2.87
C LEU A 115 5.21 -0.98 -2.37
N VAL A 116 5.41 -0.92 -1.05
CA VAL A 116 6.61 -0.29 -0.46
C VAL A 116 7.89 -0.92 -1.00
N LEU A 117 7.94 -2.25 -1.10
CA LEU A 117 9.09 -2.95 -1.66
C LEU A 117 9.30 -2.63 -3.15
N THR A 118 8.23 -2.48 -3.92
CA THR A 118 8.30 -2.12 -5.34
C THR A 118 8.88 -0.72 -5.52
N TYR A 119 8.41 0.25 -4.75
CA TYR A 119 8.97 1.61 -4.76
C TYR A 119 10.45 1.65 -4.34
N LYS A 120 10.82 0.83 -3.34
CA LYS A 120 12.23 0.68 -2.97
C LYS A 120 13.08 0.14 -4.13
N LYS A 121 12.61 -0.91 -4.80
CA LYS A 121 13.30 -1.47 -5.98
C LYS A 121 13.40 -0.46 -7.13
N LEU A 122 12.35 0.34 -7.35
CA LEU A 122 12.33 1.39 -8.36
C LEU A 122 13.40 2.45 -8.07
N MET A 123 13.48 2.90 -6.82
CA MET A 123 14.49 3.83 -6.36
C MET A 123 15.91 3.28 -6.54
N ASP A 124 16.17 2.04 -6.09
CA ASP A 124 17.47 1.37 -6.26
C ASP A 124 17.85 1.28 -7.76
N ALA A 125 16.90 0.92 -8.63
CA ALA A 125 17.11 0.87 -10.07
C ALA A 125 17.44 2.25 -10.67
N LYS A 126 16.73 3.31 -10.26
CA LYS A 126 17.03 4.69 -10.72
C LYS A 126 18.42 5.14 -10.24
N ARG A 127 18.82 4.80 -9.02
CA ARG A 127 20.18 5.08 -8.51
C ARG A 127 21.24 4.40 -9.37
N ASP A 128 21.07 3.10 -9.64
CA ASP A 128 22.04 2.33 -10.41
C ASP A 128 22.14 2.85 -11.86
N LEU A 129 21.01 3.22 -12.47
CA LEU A 129 20.99 3.89 -13.78
C LEU A 129 21.79 5.19 -13.77
N LYS A 130 21.68 6.00 -12.72
CA LYS A 130 22.42 7.26 -12.60
C LYS A 130 23.92 7.03 -12.48
N GLN A 131 24.33 6.03 -11.71
CA GLN A 131 25.74 5.67 -11.59
C GLN A 131 26.32 5.22 -12.93
N VAL A 132 25.56 4.43 -13.69
CA VAL A 132 25.95 4.00 -15.04
C VAL A 132 26.01 5.20 -16.01
N GLU A 133 25.06 6.14 -15.93
CA GLU A 133 25.08 7.37 -16.75
C GLU A 133 26.34 8.20 -16.48
N ASN A 134 26.72 8.37 -15.21
CA ASN A 134 27.92 9.10 -14.84
C ASN A 134 29.20 8.38 -15.28
N ALA A 135 29.29 7.07 -15.06
CA ALA A 135 30.42 6.27 -15.51
C ALA A 135 30.60 6.30 -17.03
N LYS A 136 29.48 6.31 -17.78
CA LYS A 136 29.53 6.45 -19.24
C LYS A 136 30.11 7.79 -19.67
N LYS A 137 29.71 8.90 -19.06
CA LYS A 137 30.28 10.23 -19.36
C LYS A 137 31.77 10.28 -19.08
N GLU A 138 32.21 9.71 -17.96
CA GLU A 138 33.64 9.63 -17.64
C GLU A 138 34.42 8.80 -18.68
N ILE A 139 33.86 7.69 -19.16
CA ILE A 139 34.45 6.90 -20.24
C ILE A 139 34.54 7.70 -21.54
N ASP A 140 33.47 8.43 -21.89
CA ASP A 140 33.45 9.26 -23.10
C ASP A 140 34.52 10.37 -23.03
N ASP A 141 34.63 11.06 -21.88
CA ASP A 141 35.65 12.11 -21.64
C ASP A 141 37.09 11.54 -21.69
N LEU A 142 37.33 10.39 -21.05
CA LEU A 142 38.63 9.72 -21.09
C LEU A 142 38.98 9.24 -22.50
N SER A 143 37.99 8.75 -23.26
CA SER A 143 38.20 8.34 -24.65
C SER A 143 38.56 9.52 -25.54
N GLU A 144 37.98 10.70 -25.30
CA GLU A 144 38.34 11.92 -26.02
C GLU A 144 39.78 12.35 -25.72
N GLN A 145 40.17 12.38 -24.44
CA GLN A 145 41.54 12.71 -24.02
C GLN A 145 42.58 11.73 -24.57
N LEU A 146 42.23 10.44 -24.65
CA LEU A 146 43.11 9.41 -25.19
C LEU A 146 43.32 9.62 -26.69
N ASN A 147 42.26 9.89 -27.44
CA ASN A 147 42.34 10.21 -28.87
C ASN A 147 43.16 11.49 -29.15
N GLU A 148 43.06 12.50 -28.29
CA GLU A 148 43.88 13.71 -28.38
C GLU A 148 45.36 13.40 -28.11
N SER A 149 45.65 12.64 -27.05
CA SER A 149 47.01 12.23 -26.70
C SER A 149 47.65 11.40 -27.82
N GLU A 150 46.90 10.48 -28.45
CA GLU A 150 47.38 9.71 -29.60
C GLU A 150 47.70 10.61 -30.80
N LYS A 151 46.88 11.63 -31.07
CA LYS A 151 47.16 12.61 -32.13
C LYS A 151 48.43 13.40 -31.86
N GLU A 152 48.63 13.86 -30.62
CA GLU A 152 49.83 14.59 -30.21
C GLU A 152 51.09 13.74 -30.34
N ILE A 153 51.05 12.49 -29.88
CA ILE A 153 52.16 11.53 -30.04
C ILE A 153 52.47 11.34 -31.52
N GLY A 154 51.46 11.12 -32.37
CA GLY A 154 51.66 10.97 -33.81
C GLY A 154 52.25 12.22 -34.49
N GLN A 155 51.94 13.42 -34.00
CA GLN A 155 52.56 14.66 -34.48
C GLN A 155 54.02 14.78 -34.03
N LEU A 156 54.31 14.47 -32.76
CA LEU A 156 55.66 14.47 -32.21
C LEU A 156 56.56 13.46 -32.90
N GLU A 157 56.08 12.25 -33.16
CA GLU A 157 56.82 11.22 -33.89
C GLU A 157 57.20 11.68 -35.31
N LYS A 158 56.25 12.29 -36.04
CA LYS A 158 56.52 12.86 -37.37
C LYS A 158 57.56 13.98 -37.32
N ALA A 159 57.47 14.87 -36.33
CA ALA A 159 58.45 15.94 -36.14
C ALA A 159 59.85 15.40 -35.79
N LEU A 160 59.91 14.34 -34.97
CA LEU A 160 61.15 13.67 -34.60
C LEU A 160 61.77 12.95 -35.81
N GLU A 161 60.96 12.33 -36.66
CA GLU A 161 61.45 11.72 -37.90
C GLU A 161 62.02 12.76 -38.88
N LEU A 162 61.33 13.90 -39.06
CA LEU A 162 61.81 15.01 -39.89
C LEU A 162 63.15 15.56 -39.39
N SER A 163 63.26 15.82 -38.09
CA SER A 163 64.52 16.31 -37.49
C SER A 163 65.66 15.29 -37.59
N ARG A 164 65.38 13.98 -37.51
CA ARG A 164 66.38 12.94 -37.77
C ARG A 164 66.85 12.93 -39.22
N ARG A 165 65.95 13.13 -40.19
CA ARG A 165 66.30 13.21 -41.61
C ARG A 165 67.08 14.46 -41.98
N LEU A 166 66.89 15.58 -41.29
CA LEU A 166 67.64 16.82 -41.49
C LEU A 166 69.06 16.79 -40.90
N ARG A 167 69.33 15.87 -39.98
CA ARG A 167 70.63 15.74 -39.29
C ARG A 167 71.58 14.75 -39.95
N ASN A 168 71.08 13.92 -40.87
CA ASN A 168 71.86 13.06 -41.75
C ASN A 168 71.97 13.71 -43.13
#